data_AF-A0A4Y8CFE5-F1
#
_entry.id   AF-A0A4Y8CFE5-F1
#
_cell.length_a   1.000
_cell.length_b   1.000
_cell.length_c   1.000
_cell.angle_alpha   90.00
_cell.angle_beta   90.00
_cell.angle_gamma   90.00
#
_symmetry.space_group_name_H-M   'P 1'
#
loop_
_entity.id
_entity.type
_entity.pdbx_description
1 polymer ?
#
loop_
_entity_poly.entity_id
_entity_poly.type
_entity_poly.pdbx_seq_one_letter_code
_entity_poly.pdbx_strand_id
1 'polypeptide(L)'
;VENEINVIFIPLIMCAIAAFMSLFSSTLGVVTPALFPIVPSIAASSGLSEALLFSCIVIGAQASAISPFSSGGSLILGSCPDKYKEKLFKDLLIKAVPIGFMAAILATIIMSFIL
;
A
#
# COMPACT_ATOMS: atom_id res chain seq x y z
N VAL A 1 -14.49 -5.02 -27.22
CA VAL A 1 -15.14 -4.46 -26.02
C VAL A 1 -14.02 -4.09 -25.08
N GLU A 2 -13.51 -2.86 -25.22
CA GLU A 2 -12.40 -2.39 -24.39
C GLU A 2 -12.91 -2.21 -22.98
N ASN A 3 -12.42 -3.03 -22.04
CA ASN A 3 -12.43 -2.69 -20.63
C ASN A 3 -11.38 -1.58 -20.44
N GLU A 4 -11.67 -0.37 -20.92
CA GLU A 4 -10.87 0.79 -20.57
C GLU A 4 -11.05 1.02 -19.07
N ILE A 5 -9.98 0.80 -18.31
CA ILE A 5 -9.94 1.23 -16.92
C ILE A 5 -10.03 2.75 -16.96
N ASN A 6 -11.13 3.30 -16.44
CA ASN A 6 -11.26 4.74 -16.32
C ASN A 6 -10.05 5.27 -15.53
N VAL A 7 -9.35 6.24 -16.10
CA VAL A 7 -8.12 6.86 -15.56
C VAL A 7 -8.25 7.21 -14.08
N ILE A 8 -9.45 7.56 -13.62
CA ILE A 8 -9.75 7.90 -12.23
C ILE A 8 -9.47 6.75 -11.23
N PHE A 9 -9.44 5.49 -11.68
CA PHE A 9 -9.16 4.33 -10.84
C PHE A 9 -7.68 3.96 -10.77
N ILE A 10 -6.82 4.52 -11.64
CA ILE A 10 -5.39 4.19 -11.67
C ILE A 10 -4.71 4.45 -10.30
N PRO A 11 -4.92 5.59 -9.61
CA PRO A 11 -4.33 5.83 -8.29
C PRO A 11 -4.77 4.78 -7.25
N LEU A 12 -6.05 4.40 -7.26
CA LEU A 12 -6.60 3.37 -6.37
C LEU A 12 -6.00 1.99 -6.65
N ILE A 13 -5.82 1.65 -7.93
CA ILE A 13 -5.19 0.38 -8.33
C ILE A 13 -3.73 0.35 -7.89
N MET A 14 -2.98 1.44 -8.13
CA MET A 14 -1.58 1.54 -7.69
C MET A 14 -1.45 1.43 -6.16
N CYS A 15 -2.36 2.08 -5.43
CA CYS A 15 -2.46 1.96 -3.98
C CYS A 15 -2.73 0.51 -3.54
N ALA A 16 -3.72 -0.15 -4.15
CA ALA A 16 -4.09 -1.52 -3.82
C ALA A 16 -2.93 -2.50 -4.10
N ILE A 17 -2.29 -2.41 -5.27
CA ILE A 17 -1.13 -3.25 -5.63
C ILE A 17 -0.02 -3.08 -4.59
N ALA A 18 0.33 -1.83 -4.27
CA ALA A 18 1.37 -1.53 -3.29
C ALA A 18 1.02 -2.08 -1.89
N ALA A 19 -0.24 -1.95 -1.47
CA ALA A 19 -0.72 -2.49 -0.21
C ALA A 19 -0.64 -4.02 -0.19
N PHE A 20 -1.06 -4.71 -1.25
CA PHE A 20 -0.95 -6.17 -1.34
C PHE A 20 0.50 -6.66 -1.34
N MET A 21 1.39 -5.98 -2.07
CA MET A 21 2.82 -6.32 -2.05
C MET A 21 3.43 -6.13 -0.66
N SER A 22 3.11 -5.01 0.01
CA SER A 22 3.66 -4.67 1.33
C SER A 22 3.15 -5.57 2.46
N LEU A 23 2.02 -6.29 2.28
CA LEU A 23 1.59 -7.32 3.23
C LEU A 23 2.67 -8.34 3.54
N PHE A 24 3.51 -8.67 2.55
CA PHE A 24 4.50 -9.74 2.61
C PHE A 24 5.94 -9.23 2.41
N SER A 25 6.14 -7.92 2.27
CA SER A 25 7.43 -7.37 1.88
C SER A 25 7.73 -6.02 2.53
N SER A 26 8.92 -5.49 2.27
CA SER A 26 9.35 -4.17 2.74
C SER A 26 8.94 -3.08 1.74
N THR A 27 8.31 -2.00 2.23
CA THR A 27 7.98 -0.83 1.41
C THR A 27 9.20 -0.33 0.65
N LEU A 28 10.28 -0.01 1.37
CA LEU A 28 11.47 0.62 0.80
C LEU A 28 12.37 -0.40 0.09
N GLY A 29 12.39 -1.65 0.55
CA GLY A 29 13.26 -2.68 0.00
C GLY A 29 12.70 -3.39 -1.24
N VAL A 30 11.37 -3.40 -1.42
CA VAL A 30 10.71 -4.21 -2.47
C VAL A 30 9.64 -3.42 -3.21
N VAL A 31 8.69 -2.81 -2.50
CA VAL A 31 7.52 -2.19 -3.16
C VAL A 31 7.90 -0.95 -3.98
N THR A 32 8.63 -0.01 -3.39
CA THR A 32 9.03 1.21 -4.11
C THR A 32 10.04 0.92 -5.23
N PRO A 33 11.09 0.09 -5.06
CA PRO A 33 11.99 -0.25 -6.17
C PRO A 33 11.29 -0.96 -7.32
N ALA A 34 10.25 -1.75 -7.04
CA ALA A 34 9.48 -2.44 -8.08
C ALA A 34 8.49 -1.52 -8.80
N LEU A 35 7.78 -0.66 -8.07
CA LEU A 35 6.66 0.13 -8.63
C LEU A 35 7.05 1.54 -9.07
N PHE A 36 8.09 2.15 -8.52
CA PHE A 36 8.47 3.52 -8.91
C PHE A 36 8.98 3.63 -10.35
N PRO A 37 9.76 2.68 -10.90
CA PRO A 37 10.25 2.78 -12.28
C PRO A 37 9.15 2.83 -13.35
N ILE A 38 7.94 2.32 -13.06
CA ILE A 38 6.82 2.31 -14.02
C ILE A 38 5.96 3.58 -13.95
N VAL A 39 6.12 4.41 -12.91
CA VAL A 39 5.30 5.62 -12.70
C VAL A 39 5.39 6.61 -13.87
N PRO A 40 6.57 6.98 -14.42
CA PRO A 40 6.64 7.95 -15.51
C PRO A 40 5.87 7.50 -16.76
N SER A 41 5.93 6.21 -17.10
CA SER A 41 5.21 5.64 -18.24
C SER A 41 3.69 5.66 -18.03
N ILE A 42 3.23 5.40 -16.81
CA ILE A 42 1.79 5.47 -16.46
C ILE A 42 1.31 6.92 -16.48
N ALA A 43 2.08 7.85 -15.91
CA ALA A 43 1.76 9.27 -15.93
C ALA A 43 1.64 9.80 -17.36
N ALA A 44 2.62 9.49 -18.22
CA ALA A 44 2.62 9.93 -19.63
C ALA A 44 1.43 9.39 -20.44
N SER A 45 0.97 8.16 -20.15
CA SER A 45 -0.15 7.54 -20.88
C SER A 45 -1.53 7.90 -20.32
N SER A 46 -1.63 8.20 -19.02
CA SER A 46 -2.90 8.51 -18.36
C SER A 46 -3.17 10.01 -18.22
N GLY A 47 -2.14 10.86 -18.34
CA GLY A 47 -2.22 12.30 -18.07
C GLY A 47 -2.28 12.65 -16.57
N LEU A 48 -2.11 11.66 -15.67
CA LEU A 48 -2.07 11.87 -14.22
C LEU A 48 -0.71 12.41 -13.76
N SER A 49 -0.73 13.14 -12.65
CA SER A 49 0.48 13.63 -11.98
C SER A 49 1.34 12.46 -11.50
N GLU A 50 2.64 12.50 -11.81
CA GLU A 50 3.62 11.55 -11.25
C GLU A 50 3.62 11.59 -9.71
N ALA A 51 3.50 12.79 -9.13
CA ALA A 51 3.46 12.97 -7.68
C ALA A 51 2.25 12.26 -7.04
N LEU A 52 1.10 12.27 -7.72
CA LEU A 52 -0.09 11.52 -7.28
C LEU A 52 0.21 10.01 -7.27
N LEU A 53 0.75 9.48 -8.37
CA LEU A 53 1.02 8.05 -8.51
C LEU A 53 2.08 7.56 -7.51
N PHE A 54 3.19 8.30 -7.34
CA PHE A 54 4.18 7.99 -6.30
C PHE A 54 3.57 8.01 -4.90
N SER A 55 2.74 9.02 -4.60
CA SER A 55 2.08 9.14 -3.30
C SER A 55 1.15 7.97 -3.02
N CYS A 56 0.32 7.58 -3.98
CA CYS A 56 -0.62 6.47 -3.84
C CYS A 56 0.08 5.12 -3.61
N ILE A 57 1.24 4.90 -4.25
CA ILE A 57 2.08 3.72 -3.98
C ILE A 57 2.54 3.72 -2.52
N VAL A 58 3.07 4.84 -2.02
CA VAL A 58 3.56 4.94 -0.63
C VAL A 58 2.42 4.80 0.38
N ILE A 59 1.27 5.43 0.11
CA ILE A 59 0.06 5.31 0.94
C ILE A 59 -0.39 3.85 1.05
N GLY A 60 -0.49 3.16 -0.10
CA GLY A 60 -0.86 1.75 -0.14
C GLY A 60 0.15 0.87 0.60
N ALA A 61 1.43 1.04 0.31
CA ALA A 61 2.48 0.25 0.95
C ALA A 61 2.49 0.42 2.47
N GLN A 62 2.32 1.65 2.99
CA GLN A 62 2.31 1.86 4.44
C GLN A 62 1.06 1.34 5.15
N ALA A 63 -0.08 1.29 4.47
CA ALA A 63 -1.30 0.75 5.06
C ALA A 63 -1.18 -0.70 5.53
N SER A 64 -0.29 -1.49 4.93
CA SER A 64 -0.14 -2.92 5.21
C SER A 64 1.24 -3.31 5.75
N ALA A 65 2.17 -2.37 5.86
CA ALA A 65 3.53 -2.59 6.38
C ALA A 65 3.57 -3.09 7.84
N ILE A 66 2.45 -2.98 8.57
CA ILE A 66 2.30 -3.50 9.93
C ILE A 66 1.97 -5.00 9.97
N SER A 67 1.73 -5.63 8.81
CA SER A 67 1.54 -7.07 8.70
C SER A 67 2.72 -7.84 9.33
N PRO A 68 2.47 -8.92 10.09
CA PRO A 68 3.54 -9.73 10.70
C PRO A 68 4.46 -10.40 9.69
N PHE A 69 4.08 -10.45 8.40
CA PHE A 69 4.92 -10.95 7.32
C PHE A 69 5.82 -9.87 6.69
N SER A 70 5.54 -8.59 6.96
CA SER A 70 6.39 -7.47 6.53
C SER A 70 7.57 -7.29 7.49
N SER A 71 8.62 -6.59 7.05
CA SER A 71 9.75 -6.22 7.91
C SER A 71 9.31 -5.39 9.12
N GLY A 72 8.35 -4.47 8.95
CA GLY A 72 7.84 -3.65 10.06
C GLY A 72 7.07 -4.47 11.10
N GLY A 73 6.06 -5.23 10.65
CA GLY A 73 5.25 -6.03 11.57
C GLY A 73 5.99 -7.22 12.19
N SER A 74 6.97 -7.82 11.50
CA SER A 74 7.80 -8.88 12.10
C SER A 74 8.68 -8.36 13.24
N LEU A 75 9.19 -7.13 13.16
CA LEU A 75 9.91 -6.47 14.27
C LEU A 75 8.99 -6.19 15.46
N ILE A 76 7.76 -5.71 15.19
CA ILE A 76 6.74 -5.49 16.22
C ILE A 76 6.39 -6.80 16.92
N LEU A 77 6.13 -7.86 16.15
CA LEU A 77 5.79 -9.17 16.70
C LEU A 77 6.97 -9.85 17.40
N GLY A 78 8.18 -9.69 16.87
CA GLY A 78 9.42 -10.22 17.45
C GLY A 78 9.76 -9.60 18.80
N SER A 79 9.37 -8.34 19.01
CA SER A 79 9.56 -7.61 20.27
C SER A 79 8.45 -7.86 21.30
N CYS A 80 7.40 -8.61 20.92
CA CYS A 80 6.27 -8.91 21.79
C CYS A 80 6.57 -10.08 22.74
N PRO A 81 6.25 -10.00 24.04
CA PRO A 81 6.36 -11.13 24.96
C PRO A 81 5.55 -12.33 24.46
N ASP A 82 6.08 -13.55 24.59
CA ASP A 82 5.47 -14.75 23.99
C ASP A 82 4.02 -14.98 24.42
N LYS A 83 3.64 -14.61 25.66
CA LYS A 83 2.25 -14.70 26.15
C LYS A 83 1.23 -13.89 25.33
N TYR A 84 1.65 -12.88 24.58
CA TYR A 84 0.78 -12.00 23.80
C TYR A 84 0.97 -12.13 22.29
N LYS A 85 1.99 -12.89 21.86
CA LYS A 85 2.43 -12.95 20.47
C LYS A 85 1.34 -13.47 19.53
N GLU A 86 0.63 -14.53 19.91
CA GLU A 86 -0.46 -15.07 19.09
C GLU A 86 -1.63 -14.08 18.94
N LYS A 87 -2.00 -13.40 20.03
CA LYS A 87 -3.03 -12.36 20.00
C LYS A 87 -2.61 -11.19 19.10
N LEU A 88 -1.38 -10.71 19.27
CA LEU A 88 -0.84 -9.61 18.47
C LEU A 88 -0.76 -9.98 16.99
N PHE A 89 -0.32 -11.20 16.65
CA PHE A 89 -0.31 -11.70 15.27
C PHE A 89 -1.69 -11.60 14.63
N LYS A 90 -2.74 -12.06 15.32
CA LYS A 90 -4.13 -11.98 14.86
C LYS A 90 -4.62 -10.54 14.76
N ASP A 91 -4.32 -9.71 15.75
CA ASP A 91 -4.72 -8.29 15.76
C ASP A 91 -4.05 -7.51 14.61
N LEU A 92 -2.77 -7.77 14.30
CA LEU A 92 -2.06 -7.15 13.18
C LEU A 92 -2.67 -7.56 11.83
N LEU A 93 -2.93 -8.86 11.61
CA LEU A 93 -3.46 -9.35 10.33
C LEU A 93 -4.94 -9.06 10.11
N ILE A 94 -5.78 -9.27 11.13
CA ILE A 94 -7.24 -9.28 10.96
C ILE A 94 -7.84 -7.91 11.30
N LYS A 95 -7.16 -7.08 12.10
CA LYS A 95 -7.64 -5.74 12.45
C LYS A 95 -6.81 -4.64 11.83
N ALA A 96 -5.51 -4.59 12.14
CA ALA A 96 -4.67 -3.45 11.75
C ALA A 96 -4.54 -3.33 10.23
N VAL A 97 -4.25 -4.43 9.53
CA VAL A 97 -4.14 -4.46 8.07
C VAL A 97 -5.44 -4.01 7.38
N PRO A 98 -6.63 -4.59 7.64
CA PRO A 98 -7.86 -4.14 6.99
C PRO A 98 -8.21 -2.67 7.28
N ILE A 99 -8.00 -2.22 8.53
CA ILE A 99 -8.20 -0.80 8.89
C ILE A 99 -7.25 0.10 8.08
N GLY A 100 -5.98 -0.30 7.96
CA GLY A 100 -4.98 0.37 7.15
C GLY A 100 -5.39 0.47 5.68
N PHE A 101 -5.87 -0.62 5.08
CA PHE A 101 -6.37 -0.63 3.70
C PHE A 101 -7.53 0.36 3.51
N MET A 102 -8.50 0.38 4.41
CA MET A 102 -9.61 1.34 4.34
C MET A 102 -9.13 2.79 4.45
N ALA A 103 -8.18 3.06 5.35
CA ALA A 103 -7.57 4.38 5.48
C ALA A 103 -6.78 4.78 4.22
N ALA A 104 -6.07 3.85 3.58
CA ALA A 104 -5.34 4.10 2.34
C ALA A 104 -6.25 4.38 1.15
N ILE A 105 -7.38 3.70 1.04
CA ILE A 105 -8.40 4.00 0.01
C ILE A 105 -8.91 5.43 0.20
N LEU A 106 -9.29 5.80 1.43
CA LEU A 106 -9.76 7.15 1.73
C LEU A 106 -8.68 8.20 1.45
N ALA A 107 -7.45 7.97 1.90
CA ALA A 107 -6.32 8.87 1.67
C ALA A 107 -6.02 9.02 0.17
N THR A 108 -6.09 7.93 -0.60
CA THR A 108 -5.90 7.97 -2.06
C THR A 108 -6.97 8.81 -2.74
N ILE A 109 -8.24 8.63 -2.36
CA ILE A 109 -9.35 9.45 -2.87
C ILE A 109 -9.08 10.92 -2.58
N ILE A 110 -8.71 11.27 -1.35
CA ILE A 110 -8.39 12.65 -0.96
C ILE A 110 -7.22 13.19 -1.80
N MET A 111 -6.14 12.43 -1.95
CA MET A 111 -4.97 12.85 -2.72
C MET A 111 -5.30 13.07 -4.20
N SER A 112 -6.20 12.28 -4.79
CA SER A 112 -6.66 12.46 -6.18
C SER A 112 -7.44 13.76 -6.41
N PHE A 113 -7.91 14.44 -5.37
CA PHE A 113 -8.51 15.78 -5.48
C PHE A 113 -7.50 16.91 -5.25
N ILE A 114 -6.35 16.61 -4.66
CA ILE A 114 -5.32 17.60 -4.29
C ILE A 114 -4.24 17.71 -5.38
N LEU A 115 -3.86 16.59 -5.99
CA LEU A 115 -2.78 16.46 -6.98
C LEU A 115 -3.31 16.06 -8.35
#